data_AF-A0A957PH35-F1
#
_entry.id   AF-A0A957PH35-F1
#
_cell.length_a   1.000
_cell.length_b   1.000
_cell.length_c   1.000
_cell.angle_alpha   90.00
_cell.angle_beta   90.00
_cell.angle_gamma   90.00
#
_symmetry.space_group_name_H-M   'P 1'
#
loop_
_entity.id
_entity.type
_entity.pdbx_description
1 polymer ?
#
loop_
_entity_poly.entity_id
_entity_poly.type
_entity_poly.pdbx_seq_one_letter_code
_entity_poly.pdbx_strand_id
1 'polypeptide(L)'
;MNNLQKIGGVAALINAAAYIIGFGMVFTLLAPIMDAQPEQYLAFLADNQALLYVWHLIIYIVAGVFMVPLVLAMHERLRSHAPALSQIALAMGLIWSGLVIA
;
A
#
# COMPACT_ATOMS: atom_id res chain seq x y z
N MET A 1 -15.65 -15.16 14.20
CA MET A 1 -14.58 -14.86 13.22
C MET A 1 -13.31 -15.58 13.63
N ASN A 2 -12.67 -16.31 12.73
CA ASN A 2 -11.34 -16.90 12.96
C ASN A 2 -10.29 -15.79 13.21
N ASN A 3 -9.19 -16.11 13.88
CA ASN A 3 -8.09 -15.19 14.16
C ASN A 3 -7.54 -14.54 12.88
N LEU A 4 -7.44 -15.30 11.78
CA LEU A 4 -7.01 -14.77 10.49
C LEU A 4 -7.91 -13.67 9.96
N GLN A 5 -9.25 -13.79 10.10
CA GLN A 5 -10.19 -12.75 9.68
C GLN A 5 -10.07 -11.47 10.51
N LYS A 6 -9.80 -11.59 11.81
CA LYS A 6 -9.56 -10.42 12.67
C LYS A 6 -8.27 -9.69 12.27
N ILE A 7 -7.19 -10.45 12.09
CA ILE A 7 -5.89 -9.91 11.66
C ILE A 7 -6.01 -9.25 10.28
N GLY A 8 -6.63 -9.93 9.32
CA GLY A 8 -6.86 -9.39 7.98
C GLY A 8 -7.74 -8.14 7.97
N GLY A 9 -8.75 -8.06 8.84
CA GLY A 9 -9.58 -6.87 9.01
C GLY A 9 -8.79 -5.68 9.56
N VAL A 10 -7.98 -5.88 10.61
CA VAL A 10 -7.09 -4.84 11.14
C VAL A 10 -6.09 -4.40 10.07
N ALA A 11 -5.51 -5.36 9.35
CA ALA A 11 -4.57 -5.08 8.29
C ALA A 11 -5.20 -4.27 7.15
N ALA A 12 -6.45 -4.56 6.78
CA ALA A 12 -7.19 -3.77 5.80
C ALA A 12 -7.36 -2.31 6.22
N LEU A 13 -7.66 -2.07 7.49
CA LEU A 13 -7.82 -0.71 8.02
C LEU A 13 -6.50 0.05 8.04
N ILE A 14 -5.40 -0.60 8.42
CA ILE A 14 -4.06 0.00 8.39
C ILE A 14 -3.68 0.33 6.94
N ASN A 15 -3.93 -0.58 6.00
CA ASN A 15 -3.65 -0.39 4.60
C ASN A 15 -4.46 0.79 4.01
N ALA A 16 -5.76 0.85 4.32
CA ALA A 16 -6.62 1.97 3.94
C ALA A 16 -6.12 3.31 4.51
N ALA A 17 -5.72 3.33 5.79
CA ALA A 17 -5.16 4.52 6.42
C ALA A 17 -3.85 4.96 5.76
N ALA A 18 -2.96 4.02 5.43
CA ALA A 18 -1.72 4.31 4.72
C ALA A 18 -1.97 4.96 3.36
N TYR A 19 -2.94 4.46 2.59
CA TYR A 19 -3.33 5.06 1.31
C TYR A 19 -3.96 6.45 1.47
N ILE A 20 -4.86 6.65 2.43
CA ILE A 20 -5.47 7.96 2.69
C ILE A 20 -4.39 9.00 3.04
N ILE A 21 -3.46 8.63 3.92
CA ILE A 21 -2.36 9.51 4.32
C ILE A 21 -1.43 9.77 3.12
N GLY A 22 -0.99 8.73 2.42
CA GLY A 22 -0.08 8.84 1.29
C GLY A 22 -0.65 9.69 0.16
N PHE A 23 -1.92 9.52 -0.20
CA PHE A 23 -2.58 10.38 -1.19
C PHE A 23 -2.77 11.81 -0.67
N GLY A 24 -3.13 11.97 0.61
CA GLY A 24 -3.19 13.28 1.24
C GLY A 24 -1.87 14.04 1.13
N MET A 25 -0.74 13.38 1.38
CA MET A 25 0.60 13.95 1.20
C MET A 25 0.89 14.31 -0.26
N VAL A 26 0.51 13.46 -1.23
CA VAL A 26 0.64 13.77 -2.67
C VAL A 26 -0.08 15.05 -3.04
N PHE A 27 -1.34 15.21 -2.63
CA PHE A 27 -2.15 16.37 -2.99
C PHE A 27 -1.83 17.63 -2.17
N THR A 28 -0.96 17.55 -1.16
CA THR A 28 -0.64 18.69 -0.29
C THR A 28 0.86 18.97 -0.29
N LEU A 29 1.64 18.17 0.44
CA LEU A 29 3.06 18.40 0.70
C LEU A 29 3.94 18.10 -0.51
N LEU A 30 3.56 17.11 -1.31
CA LEU A 30 4.27 16.69 -2.51
C LEU A 30 3.66 17.25 -3.79
N ALA A 31 2.61 18.08 -3.71
CA ALA A 31 1.95 18.66 -4.88
C ALA A 31 2.92 19.31 -5.89
N PRO A 32 4.02 20.00 -5.47
CA PRO A 32 4.97 20.59 -6.41
C PRO A 32 5.61 19.59 -7.39
N ILE A 33 5.70 18.31 -7.04
CA ILE A 33 6.33 17.30 -7.91
C ILE A 33 5.42 16.84 -9.06
N MET A 34 4.11 17.09 -8.98
CA MET A 34 3.12 16.53 -9.91
C MET A 34 3.27 17.10 -11.33
N ASP A 35 3.65 18.37 -11.46
CA ASP A 35 3.84 19.06 -12.74
C ASP A 35 5.28 19.58 -12.92
N ALA A 36 6.21 19.13 -12.08
CA ALA A 36 7.59 19.57 -12.10
C ALA A 36 8.33 19.12 -13.36
N GLN A 37 9.12 20.02 -13.95
CA GLN A 37 10.13 19.63 -14.93
C GLN A 37 11.21 18.78 -14.25
N PRO A 38 11.95 17.91 -14.98
CA PRO A 38 12.90 16.97 -14.36
C PRO A 38 13.91 17.61 -13.40
N GLU A 39 14.42 18.79 -13.73
CA GLU A 39 15.36 19.54 -12.88
C GLU A 39 14.72 20.01 -11.56
N GLN A 40 13.49 20.50 -11.64
CA GLN A 40 12.71 20.95 -10.47
C GLN A 40 12.30 19.77 -9.59
N TYR A 41 11.97 18.63 -10.21
CA TYR A 41 11.67 17.39 -9.51
C TYR A 41 12.86 16.92 -8.68
N LEU A 42 14.06 16.85 -9.29
CA LEU A 42 15.28 16.44 -8.61
C LEU A 42 15.68 17.40 -7.49
N ALA A 43 15.57 18.71 -7.71
CA ALA A 43 15.84 19.71 -6.69
C ALA A 43 14.89 19.57 -5.49
N PHE A 44 13.58 19.45 -5.74
CA PHE A 44 12.59 19.24 -4.68
C PHE A 44 12.86 17.95 -3.89
N LEU A 45 13.21 16.87 -4.59
CA LEU A 45 13.59 15.60 -3.99
C LEU A 45 14.79 15.75 -3.04
N ALA A 46 15.83 16.47 -3.48
CA ALA A 46 17.04 16.70 -2.69
C ALA A 46 16.76 17.54 -1.43
N ASP A 47 15.90 18.55 -1.53
CA ASP A 47 15.57 19.43 -0.42
C ASP A 47 14.57 18.79 0.57
N ASN A 48 13.77 17.82 0.12
CA ASN A 48 12.67 17.21 0.88
C ASN A 48 12.83 15.70 1.07
N GLN A 49 14.07 15.20 1.13
CA GLN A 49 14.37 13.77 1.27
C GLN A 49 13.59 13.12 2.42
N ALA A 50 13.59 13.73 3.61
CA ALA A 50 12.89 13.18 4.77
C ALA A 50 11.37 13.01 4.53
N LEU A 51 10.74 13.99 3.86
CA LEU A 51 9.32 13.93 3.51
C LEU A 51 9.03 12.76 2.57
N LEU A 52 9.88 12.56 1.57
CA LEU A 52 9.74 11.46 0.62
C LEU A 52 10.02 10.11 1.25
N TYR A 53 11.00 10.01 2.14
CA TYR A 53 11.25 8.80 2.91
C TYR A 53 10.04 8.42 3.76
N VAL A 54 9.42 9.39 4.46
CA VAL A 54 8.21 9.15 5.25
C VAL A 54 7.05 8.72 4.36
N TRP A 55 6.84 9.42 3.24
CA TRP A 55 5.79 9.07 2.28
C TRP A 55 5.98 7.65 1.73
N HIS A 56 7.21 7.31 1.32
CA HIS A 56 7.56 6.00 0.79
C HIS A 56 7.36 4.90 1.84
N LEU A 57 7.82 5.14 3.08
CA LEU A 57 7.64 4.22 4.21
C LEU A 57 6.15 3.89 4.43
N ILE A 58 5.28 4.91 4.38
CA ILE A 58 3.84 4.72 4.58
C ILE A 58 3.22 3.94 3.41
N ILE A 59 3.43 4.40 2.18
CA ILE A 59 2.65 3.93 1.02
C ILE A 59 3.20 2.63 0.40
N TYR A 60 4.49 2.34 0.59
CA TYR A 60 5.12 1.11 0.09
C TYR A 60 5.30 0.08 1.21
N ILE A 61 6.00 0.44 2.28
CA ILE A 61 6.40 -0.54 3.30
C ILE A 61 5.23 -0.90 4.21
N VAL A 62 4.57 0.08 4.83
CA VAL A 62 3.44 -0.19 5.73
C VAL A 62 2.29 -0.82 4.93
N ALA A 63 1.87 -0.20 3.83
CA ALA A 63 0.82 -0.75 2.98
C ALA A 63 1.17 -2.16 2.46
N GLY A 64 2.39 -2.39 1.97
CA GLY A 64 2.84 -3.70 1.47
C GLY A 64 2.84 -4.80 2.53
N VAL A 65 3.38 -4.51 3.73
CA VAL A 65 3.42 -5.49 4.82
C VAL A 65 2.01 -5.89 5.27
N PHE A 66 1.12 -4.92 5.42
CA PHE A 66 -0.26 -5.19 5.85
C PHE A 66 -1.15 -5.72 4.71
N MET A 67 -0.72 -5.64 3.44
CA MET A 67 -1.43 -6.27 2.33
C MET A 67 -1.39 -7.80 2.42
N VAL A 68 -0.30 -8.40 2.91
CA VAL A 68 -0.14 -9.87 3.05
C VAL A 68 -1.26 -10.52 3.90
N PRO A 69 -1.44 -10.15 5.19
CA PRO A 69 -2.51 -10.73 5.99
C PRO A 69 -3.91 -10.39 5.48
N LEU A 70 -4.10 -9.22 4.86
CA LEU A 70 -5.34 -8.84 4.20
C LEU A 70 -5.74 -9.84 3.10
N VAL A 71 -4.83 -10.12 2.15
CA VAL A 71 -5.15 -10.97 1.00
C VAL A 71 -5.30 -12.43 1.39
N LEU A 72 -4.57 -12.89 2.41
CA LEU A 72 -4.73 -14.23 2.99
C LEU A 72 -6.12 -14.41 3.64
N ALA A 73 -6.55 -13.43 4.44
CA ALA A 73 -7.89 -13.46 5.03
C ALA A 73 -8.99 -13.36 3.97
N MET A 74 -8.80 -12.53 2.94
CA MET A 74 -9.74 -12.41 1.84
C MET A 74 -9.84 -13.73 1.06
N HIS A 75 -8.73 -14.43 0.85
CA HIS A 75 -8.71 -15.74 0.21
C HIS A 75 -9.47 -16.79 1.02
N GLU A 76 -9.18 -16.90 2.33
CA GLU A 76 -9.87 -17.84 3.23
C GLU A 76 -11.40 -17.64 3.19
N ARG A 77 -11.85 -16.39 3.16
CA ARG A 77 -13.28 -16.05 3.16
C ARG A 77 -13.98 -16.31 1.82
N LEU A 78 -13.30 -16.08 0.70
CA LEU A 78 -13.95 -16.09 -0.62
C LEU A 78 -13.73 -17.38 -1.42
N ARG A 79 -12.73 -18.20 -1.09
CA ARG A 79 -12.40 -19.43 -1.84
C ARG A 79 -13.56 -20.40 -2.03
N SER A 80 -14.52 -20.44 -1.10
CA SER A 80 -15.69 -21.33 -1.19
C SER A 80 -16.77 -20.84 -2.15
N HIS A 81 -16.81 -19.55 -2.46
CA HIS A 81 -17.84 -18.92 -3.29
C HIS A 81 -17.31 -18.53 -4.68
N ALA A 82 -16.03 -18.16 -4.77
CA ALA A 82 -15.40 -17.72 -6.01
C ALA A 82 -13.93 -18.18 -6.06
N PRO A 83 -13.66 -19.50 -6.21
CA PRO A 83 -12.33 -20.06 -6.03
C PRO A 83 -11.26 -19.46 -6.97
N ALA A 84 -11.57 -19.36 -8.27
CA ALA A 84 -10.65 -18.83 -9.27
C ALA A 84 -10.31 -17.35 -9.00
N LEU A 85 -11.33 -16.51 -8.81
CA LEU A 85 -11.13 -15.08 -8.55
C LEU A 85 -10.40 -14.83 -7.23
N SER A 86 -10.73 -15.60 -6.19
CA SER A 86 -10.09 -15.53 -4.90
C SER A 86 -8.60 -15.89 -4.95
N GLN A 87 -8.23 -16.90 -5.75
CA GLN A 87 -6.85 -17.31 -5.94
C GLN A 87 -6.05 -16.30 -6.77
N ILE A 88 -6.66 -15.73 -7.83
CA ILE A 88 -6.04 -14.66 -8.62
C ILE A 88 -5.76 -13.43 -7.75
N ALA A 89 -6.75 -13.01 -6.95
CA ALA A 89 -6.59 -11.87 -6.05
C ALA A 89 -5.50 -12.09 -5.01
N LEU A 90 -5.38 -13.30 -4.45
CA LEU A 90 -4.29 -13.66 -3.55
C LEU A 90 -2.93 -13.54 -4.24
N ALA A 91 -2.78 -14.14 -5.43
CA ALA A 91 -1.52 -14.14 -6.17
C ALA A 91 -1.08 -12.71 -6.52
N MET A 92 -1.99 -11.91 -7.09
CA MET A 92 -1.72 -10.50 -7.39
C MET A 92 -1.38 -9.71 -6.13
N GLY A 93 -2.09 -9.95 -5.03
CA GLY A 93 -1.86 -9.32 -3.76
C GLY A 93 -0.46 -9.58 -3.18
N LEU A 94 -0.02 -10.83 -3.20
CA LEU A 94 1.30 -11.22 -2.70
C LEU A 94 2.44 -10.74 -3.61
N ILE A 95 2.25 -10.82 -4.94
CA ILE A 95 3.21 -10.30 -5.91
C ILE A 95 3.39 -8.80 -5.71
N TRP A 96 2.29 -8.04 -5.61
CA TRP A 96 2.34 -6.62 -5.36
C TRP A 96 3.03 -6.31 -4.03
N SER A 97 2.66 -7.01 -2.95
CA SER A 97 3.29 -6.85 -1.63
C SER A 97 4.80 -7.05 -1.70
N GLY A 98 5.27 -8.11 -2.37
CA GLY A 98 6.69 -8.36 -2.56
C GLY A 98 7.37 -7.27 -3.38
N LEU A 99 6.74 -6.83 -4.47
CA LEU A 99 7.27 -5.79 -5.36
C LEU A 99 7.41 -4.43 -4.68
N VAL A 100 6.46 -4.03 -3.84
CA VAL A 100 6.52 -2.72 -3.17
C VAL A 100 7.48 -2.69 -1.99
N ILE A 101 7.83 -3.85 -1.42
CA ILE A 101 8.75 -3.94 -0.27
C ILE A 101 10.21 -4.09 -0.69
N ALA A 102 10.47 -4.81 -1.79
CA ALA A 102 11.81 -5.15 -2.27
C ALA A 102 12.54 -3.98 -2.92
#